data_AF-A0A932C418-F1
#
_entry.id   AF-A0A932C418-F1
#
_cell.length_a   1.000
_cell.length_b   1.000
_cell.length_c   1.000
_cell.angle_alpha   90.00
_cell.angle_beta   90.00
_cell.angle_gamma   90.00
#
_symmetry.space_group_name_H-M   'P 1'
#
loop_
_entity.id
_entity.type
_entity.pdbx_description
1 polymer ?
#
loop_
_entity_poly.entity_id
_entity_poly.type
_entity_poly.pdbx_seq_one_letter_code
_entity_poly.pdbx_strand_id
1 'polypeptide(L)'
;MNSPYWFEAAVMGVLIAIGNILLGHFEAETPKWRRVGKVFIGCGLAVFISATFGRTWFYVMLGVNAVLVAVVHCWWLPVRKGVHGWTAEPREKYYALRGWKWPPPK
;
A
#
# COMPACT_ATOMS: atom_id res chain seq x y z
N MET A 1 26.97 12.39 9.59
CA MET A 1 26.65 11.20 10.43
C MET A 1 25.95 10.18 9.55
N ASN A 2 26.62 9.07 9.23
CA ASN A 2 26.02 7.95 8.50
C ASN A 2 25.06 7.23 9.46
N SER A 3 23.80 7.67 9.51
CA SER A 3 22.77 6.88 10.19
C SER A 3 22.55 5.63 9.35
N PRO A 4 22.68 4.41 9.91
CA PRO A 4 22.40 3.21 9.14
C PRO A 4 20.91 3.24 8.73
N TYR A 5 20.61 2.97 7.46
CA TYR A 5 19.27 3.12 6.86
C TYR A 5 18.22 2.11 7.35
N TRP A 6 18.50 1.44 8.48
CA TRP A 6 17.56 0.53 9.13
C TRP A 6 16.31 1.25 9.61
N PHE A 7 16.42 2.54 9.97
CA PHE A 7 15.28 3.32 10.45
C PHE A 7 14.20 3.45 9.37
N GLU A 8 14.58 3.83 8.15
CA GLU A 8 13.69 3.97 7.01
C GLU A 8 13.04 2.63 6.64
N ALA A 9 13.84 1.56 6.63
CA ALA A 9 13.34 0.20 6.40
C ALA A 9 12.36 -0.26 7.49
N ALA A 10 12.65 0.02 8.76
CA ALA A 10 11.80 -0.35 9.89
C ALA A 10 10.47 0.41 9.85
N VAL A 11 10.50 1.73 9.65
CA VAL A 11 9.28 2.55 9.53
C VAL A 11 8.43 2.08 8.35
N MET A 12 9.04 1.88 7.18
CA MET A 12 8.30 1.42 6.00
C MET A 12 7.74 0.00 6.19
N GLY A 13 8.52 -0.90 6.80
CA GLY A 13 8.08 -2.25 7.13
C GLY A 13 6.86 -2.27 8.07
N VAL A 14 6.88 -1.46 9.13
CA VAL A 14 5.74 -1.32 10.05
C VAL A 14 4.49 -0.80 9.32
N LEU A 15 4.64 0.23 8.48
CA LEU A 15 3.50 0.78 7.73
C LEU A 15 2.90 -0.26 6.76
N ILE A 16 3.73 -1.01 6.04
CA ILE A 16 3.26 -2.09 5.17
C ILE A 16 2.59 -3.20 5.98
N ALA A 17 3.13 -3.56 7.14
CA ALA A 17 2.54 -4.57 8.02
C ALA A 17 1.15 -4.14 8.52
N ILE A 18 1.01 -2.90 9.01
CA ILE A 18 -0.28 -2.34 9.42
C ILE A 18 -1.26 -2.33 8.24
N GLY A 19 -0.82 -1.89 7.05
CA GLY A 19 -1.65 -1.90 5.85
C GLY A 19 -2.13 -3.30 5.47
N ASN A 20 -1.26 -4.31 5.55
CA ASN A 20 -1.64 -5.69 5.28
C ASN A 20 -2.63 -6.26 6.30
N ILE A 21 -2.53 -5.86 7.58
CA ILE A 21 -3.45 -6.28 8.64
C ILE A 21 -4.82 -5.63 8.43
N LEU A 22 -4.86 -4.32 8.22
CA LEU A 22 -6.12 -3.55 8.15
C LEU A 22 -6.81 -3.66 6.80
N LEU A 23 -6.05 -3.77 5.71
CA LEU A 23 -6.54 -3.66 4.33
C LEU A 23 -6.17 -4.90 3.48
N GLY A 24 -5.75 -5.99 4.12
CA GLY A 24 -5.30 -7.20 3.41
C GLY A 24 -6.36 -7.84 2.51
N HIS A 25 -7.66 -7.65 2.80
CA HIS A 25 -8.76 -8.12 1.95
C HIS A 25 -8.80 -7.42 0.59
N PHE A 26 -8.29 -6.20 0.45
CA PHE A 26 -8.11 -5.55 -0.85
C PHE A 26 -7.11 -6.33 -1.72
N GLU A 27 -6.27 -7.18 -1.14
CA GLU A 27 -5.28 -7.96 -1.89
C GLU A 27 -5.63 -9.43 -2.03
N ALA A 28 -6.82 -9.91 -1.61
CA ALA A 28 -7.19 -11.33 -1.48
C ALA A 28 -6.65 -12.26 -2.60
N GLU A 29 -6.90 -11.95 -3.87
CA GLU A 29 -6.48 -12.79 -5.02
C GLU A 29 -5.11 -12.40 -5.60
N THR A 30 -4.40 -11.46 -4.96
CA THR A 30 -3.06 -11.03 -5.41
C THR A 30 -2.04 -12.13 -5.07
N PRO A 31 -1.23 -12.60 -6.04
CA PRO A 31 -0.19 -13.61 -5.80
C PRO A 31 0.75 -13.21 -4.67
N LYS A 32 1.06 -14.15 -3.78
CA LYS A 32 1.88 -13.91 -2.59
C LYS A 32 3.25 -13.29 -2.93
N TRP A 33 3.87 -13.72 -4.03
CA TRP A 33 5.17 -13.19 -4.47
C TRP A 33 5.14 -11.69 -4.80
N ARG A 34 4.01 -11.18 -5.33
CA ARG A 34 3.84 -9.73 -5.58
C ARG A 34 3.71 -8.96 -4.28
N ARG A 35 3.04 -9.54 -3.27
CA ARG A 35 2.90 -8.93 -1.95
C ARG A 35 4.25 -8.87 -1.22
N VAL A 36 5.04 -9.94 -1.28
CA VAL A 36 6.41 -9.97 -0.78
C VAL A 36 7.30 -8.97 -1.53
N GLY A 37 7.20 -8.92 -2.86
CA GLY A 37 7.90 -7.95 -3.69
C GLY A 37 7.63 -6.51 -3.29
N LYS A 38 6.37 -6.17 -2.94
CA LYS A 38 6.01 -4.83 -2.44
C LYS A 38 6.79 -4.44 -1.17
N VAL A 39 7.05 -5.39 -0.26
CA VAL A 39 7.83 -5.13 0.95
C VAL A 39 9.26 -4.71 0.58
N PHE A 40 9.92 -5.50 -0.26
CA PHE A 40 11.29 -5.20 -0.70
C PHE A 40 11.37 -3.90 -1.50
N ILE A 41 10.41 -3.66 -2.40
CA ILE A 41 10.35 -2.42 -3.18
C ILE A 41 10.13 -1.21 -2.26
N GLY A 42 9.19 -1.30 -1.31
CA GLY A 42 8.88 -0.21 -0.38
C GLY A 42 10.08 0.14 0.50
N CYS A 43 10.68 -0.86 1.14
CA CYS A 43 11.87 -0.66 1.98
C CYS A 43 13.07 -0.17 1.15
N GLY A 44 13.31 -0.78 -0.02
CA GLY A 44 14.38 -0.38 -0.93
C GLY A 44 14.24 1.07 -1.41
N LEU A 45 13.02 1.49 -1.77
CA LEU A 45 12.73 2.87 -2.17
C LEU A 45 12.93 3.86 -1.01
N ALA A 46 12.48 3.51 0.19
CA ALA A 46 12.66 4.33 1.38
C ALA A 46 14.15 4.56 1.68
N VAL A 47 14.95 3.49 1.66
CA VAL A 47 16.41 3.55 1.84
C VAL A 47 17.06 4.36 0.71
N PHE A 48 16.70 4.09 -0.55
CA PHE A 48 17.26 4.76 -1.72
C PHE A 48 17.03 6.28 -1.68
N ILE A 49 15.81 6.72 -1.36
CA ILE A 49 15.47 8.15 -1.27
C ILE A 49 16.25 8.81 -0.12
N SER A 50 16.30 8.18 1.05
CA SER A 50 17.05 8.72 2.18
C SER A 50 18.55 8.77 1.90
N ALA A 51 19.10 7.77 1.22
CA ALA A 51 20.51 7.72 0.85
C ALA A 51 20.90 8.77 -0.19
N THR A 52 20.02 9.07 -1.15
CA THR A 52 20.32 9.96 -2.28
C THR A 52 19.96 11.42 -1.98
N PHE A 53 18.82 11.64 -1.34
CA PHE A 53 18.26 12.99 -1.14
C PHE A 53 18.21 13.40 0.33
N GLY A 54 18.45 12.46 1.26
CA GLY A 54 18.39 12.70 2.70
C GLY A 54 17.02 12.38 3.30
N ARG A 55 16.99 12.29 4.63
CA ARG A 55 15.83 11.81 5.39
C ARG A 55 14.59 12.71 5.28
N THR A 56 14.75 14.01 5.03
CA THR A 56 13.62 14.92 4.78
C THR A 56 12.77 14.42 3.61
N TRP A 57 13.40 13.95 2.53
CA TRP A 57 12.70 13.44 1.35
C TRP A 57 12.02 12.09 1.58
N PHE A 58 12.55 11.28 2.50
CA PHE A 58 11.84 10.09 2.98
C PHE A 58 10.52 10.46 3.67
N TYR A 59 10.50 11.48 4.53
CA TYR A 59 9.24 11.95 5.13
C TYR A 59 8.27 12.56 4.12
N VAL A 60 8.77 13.31 3.13
CA VAL A 60 7.96 13.81 2.01
C VAL A 60 7.32 12.64 1.26
N MET A 61 8.10 11.60 0.93
CA MET A 61 7.60 10.37 0.29
C MET A 61 6.49 9.71 1.15
N LEU A 62 6.68 9.60 2.47
CA LEU A 62 5.64 9.07 3.36
C LEU A 62 4.37 9.91 3.34
N GLY A 63 4.50 11.24 3.41
CA GLY A 63 3.37 12.16 3.34
C GLY A 63 2.60 12.03 2.03
N VAL A 64 3.30 11.95 0.89
CA VAL A 64 2.68 11.72 -0.42
C VAL A 64 1.94 10.37 -0.45
N ASN A 65 2.55 9.30 0.05
CA ASN A 65 1.88 7.98 0.11
C ASN A 65 0.63 8.02 0.99
N ALA A 66 0.68 8.68 2.14
CA ALA A 66 -0.47 8.82 3.04
C ALA A 66 -1.62 9.57 2.34
N VAL A 67 -1.31 10.66 1.62
CA VAL A 67 -2.31 11.39 0.81
C VAL A 67 -2.88 10.50 -0.29
N LEU A 68 -2.05 9.74 -1.01
CA LEU A 68 -2.54 8.83 -2.05
C LEU A 68 -3.49 7.76 -1.49
N VAL A 69 -3.14 7.17 -0.34
CA VAL A 69 -4.02 6.21 0.36
C VAL A 69 -5.33 6.89 0.75
N ALA A 70 -5.29 8.07 1.36
CA ALA A 70 -6.50 8.80 1.73
C ALA A 70 -7.36 9.14 0.50
N VAL A 71 -6.78 9.61 -0.60
CA VAL A 71 -7.49 9.91 -1.84
C VAL A 71 -8.14 8.64 -2.41
N VAL A 72 -7.43 7.52 -2.44
CA VAL A 72 -7.96 6.25 -2.95
C VAL A 72 -9.11 5.74 -2.09
N HIS A 73 -8.92 5.68 -0.77
CA HIS A 73 -9.87 5.07 0.15
C HIS A 73 -11.05 5.99 0.49
N CYS A 74 -10.83 7.29 0.66
CA CYS A 74 -11.91 8.21 1.07
C CYS A 74 -12.68 8.81 -0.10
N TRP A 75 -12.08 8.90 -1.30
CA TRP A 75 -12.71 9.58 -2.43
C TRP A 75 -12.84 8.71 -3.69
N TRP A 76 -11.73 8.19 -4.22
CA TRP A 76 -11.77 7.52 -5.52
C TRP A 76 -12.58 6.21 -5.49
N LEU A 77 -12.35 5.34 -4.52
CA LEU A 77 -13.14 4.11 -4.38
C LEU A 77 -14.64 4.41 -4.13
N PRO A 78 -15.02 5.22 -3.12
CA PRO A 78 -16.44 5.44 -2.82
C PRO A 78 -17.14 6.25 -3.92
N VAL A 79 -16.55 7.37 -4.34
CA VAL A 79 -17.21 8.34 -5.21
C VAL A 79 -17.12 7.96 -6.67
N ARG A 80 -15.95 7.47 -7.13
CA ARG A 80 -15.75 7.17 -8.57
C ARG A 80 -16.04 5.73 -8.93
N LYS A 81 -15.89 4.78 -8.00
CA LYS A 81 -16.07 3.34 -8.26
C LYS A 81 -17.31 2.76 -7.57
N GLY A 82 -17.93 3.48 -6.64
CA GLY A 82 -19.06 2.97 -5.86
C GLY A 82 -18.68 1.76 -5.01
N VAL A 83 -17.42 1.72 -4.55
CA VAL A 83 -16.87 0.67 -3.67
C VAL A 83 -16.46 1.32 -2.36
N HIS A 84 -16.87 0.75 -1.25
CA HIS A 84 -16.55 1.25 0.08
C HIS A 84 -15.04 1.18 0.34
N GLY A 85 -14.49 2.33 0.72
CA GLY A 85 -13.05 2.53 0.90
C GLY A 85 -12.41 1.66 1.96
N TRP A 86 -13.17 1.16 2.94
CA TRP A 86 -12.61 0.36 4.03
C TRP A 86 -12.87 -1.14 3.85
N THR A 87 -14.04 -1.52 3.35
CA THR A 87 -14.51 -2.93 3.32
C THR A 87 -14.44 -3.56 1.95
N ALA A 88 -14.20 -2.76 0.90
CA ALA A 88 -14.25 -3.18 -0.50
C ALA A 88 -15.64 -3.66 -0.98
N GLU A 89 -16.72 -3.24 -0.31
CA GLU A 89 -18.10 -3.59 -0.69
C GLU A 89 -18.74 -2.58 -1.63
N PRO A 90 -19.56 -2.99 -2.63
CA PRO A 90 -19.90 -4.36 -2.97
C PRO A 90 -18.72 -5.14 -3.58
N ARG A 91 -18.49 -6.38 -3.12
CA ARG A 91 -17.30 -7.16 -3.50
C ARG A 91 -17.25 -7.49 -4.99
N GLU A 92 -18.39 -7.74 -5.62
CA GLU A 92 -18.48 -7.95 -7.07
C GLU A 92 -17.88 -6.80 -7.90
N LYS A 93 -18.18 -5.54 -7.54
CA LYS A 93 -17.61 -4.36 -8.22
C LYS A 93 -16.12 -4.24 -7.96
N TYR A 94 -15.69 -4.53 -6.74
CA TYR A 94 -14.27 -4.50 -6.40
C TYR A 94 -13.47 -5.58 -7.16
N TYR A 95 -14.00 -6.79 -7.25
CA TYR A 95 -13.38 -7.87 -8.01
C TYR A 95 -13.32 -7.52 -9.50
N ALA A 96 -14.39 -6.98 -10.07
CA ALA A 96 -14.39 -6.49 -11.45
C ALA A 96 -13.34 -5.38 -11.68
N LEU A 97 -13.21 -4.43 -10.75
CA LEU A 97 -12.18 -3.38 -10.79
C LEU A 97 -10.75 -3.94 -10.78
N ARG A 98 -10.55 -5.07 -10.09
CA ARG A 98 -9.25 -5.77 -10.00
C ARG A 98 -9.01 -6.76 -11.13
N GLY A 99 -10.00 -7.01 -12.00
CA GLY A 99 -9.93 -8.05 -13.02
C GLY A 99 -9.95 -9.47 -12.44
N TRP A 100 -10.51 -9.65 -11.25
CA TRP A 100 -10.65 -10.94 -10.58
C TRP A 100 -12.01 -11.57 -10.87
N LYS A 101 -12.10 -12.90 -10.72
CA LYS A 101 -13.35 -13.64 -10.89
C LYS A 101 -14.19 -13.58 -9.61
N TRP A 102 -15.46 -13.22 -9.76
CA TRP A 102 -16.46 -13.25 -8.70
C TRP A 102 -17.54 -14.31 -9.00
N PRO A 103 -17.96 -15.14 -8.03
CA PRO A 103 -17.38 -15.29 -6.70
C PRO A 103 -15.94 -15.84 -6.76
N PRO A 104 -15.10 -15.60 -5.74
CA PRO A 104 -13.76 -16.17 -5.67
C PRO A 104 -13.84 -17.71 -5.75
N PRO A 105 -12.89 -18.36 -6.43
CA PRO A 105 -12.81 -19.82 -6.46
C PRO A 105 -12.69 -20.36 -5.03
N LYS A 106 -13.36 -21.48 -4.76
CA LYS A 106 -13.30 -22.17 -3.46
C LYS A 106 -11.94 -22.83 -3.24
#